data_AF-A0A0C9SC06-F1
#
_entry.id   AF-A0A0C9SC06-F1
#
_cell.length_a   1.000
_cell.length_b   1.000
_cell.length_c   1.000
_cell.angle_alpha   90.00
_cell.angle_beta   90.00
_cell.angle_gamma   90.00
#
_symmetry.space_group_name_H-M   'P 1'
#
loop_
_entity.id
_entity.type
_entity.pdbx_description
1 polymer ?
#
loop_
_entity_poly.entity_id
_entity_poly.type
_entity_poly.pdbx_seq_one_letter_code
_entity_poly.pdbx_strand_id
1 'polypeptide(L)'
;LLLTKEAADNLNMAELVRLKDNGGLLYPSSKLFKFVADLEESFTTCFSLSELHSESVLDVLDLAKQKQQTELGCPEHAHTIAAEITAFYLITRLHFFTKSINRASDSKRQASKHLKLSRC
;
A
#
# COMPACT_ATOMS: atom_id res chain seq x y z
N LEU A 1 12.52 -13.20 -3.65
CA LEU A 1 11.97 -11.94 -3.09
C LEU A 1 11.06 -12.20 -1.90
N LEU A 2 10.24 -13.24 -1.97
CA LEU A 2 9.50 -13.78 -0.82
C LEU A 2 10.32 -14.87 -0.13
N LEU A 3 10.05 -15.08 1.15
CA LEU A 3 10.73 -15.98 2.07
C LEU A 3 9.70 -16.89 2.73
N THR A 4 10.15 -18.10 3.11
CA THR A 4 9.40 -18.94 4.05
C THR A 4 9.52 -18.36 5.45
N LYS A 5 8.68 -18.87 6.38
CA LYS A 5 8.70 -18.44 7.77
C LYS A 5 10.08 -18.64 8.41
N GLU A 6 10.68 -19.80 8.20
CA GLU A 6 11.98 -20.17 8.78
C GLU A 6 13.10 -19.25 8.28
N ALA A 7 13.02 -18.85 7.01
CA ALA A 7 13.97 -17.90 6.41
C ALA A 7 13.74 -16.45 6.89
N ALA A 8 12.56 -16.14 7.40
CA ALA A 8 12.17 -14.80 7.85
C ALA A 8 12.28 -14.59 9.37
N ASP A 9 12.43 -15.65 10.17
CA ASP A 9 12.52 -15.57 11.63
C ASP A 9 13.71 -14.72 12.12
N ASN A 10 14.76 -14.59 11.31
CA ASN A 10 15.92 -13.73 11.60
C ASN A 10 15.73 -12.26 11.19
N LEU A 11 14.60 -11.91 10.57
CA LEU A 11 14.30 -10.57 10.09
C LEU A 11 13.27 -9.92 11.02
N ASN A 12 13.68 -8.92 11.80
CA ASN A 12 12.78 -8.08 12.63
C ASN A 12 11.87 -7.15 11.78
N MET A 13 11.31 -7.64 10.68
CA MET A 13 10.35 -6.94 9.80
C MET A 13 9.04 -7.74 9.71
N ALA A 14 7.95 -7.13 9.25
CA ALA A 14 6.65 -7.81 9.05
C ALA A 14 6.07 -8.50 10.31
N GLU A 15 6.21 -7.87 11.49
CA GLU A 15 5.76 -8.41 12.78
C GLU A 15 4.25 -8.76 12.80
N LEU A 16 3.42 -7.96 12.14
CA LEU A 16 1.99 -8.26 12.03
C LEU A 16 1.73 -9.57 11.27
N VAL A 17 2.52 -9.87 10.24
CA VAL A 17 2.41 -11.14 9.51
C VAL A 17 2.75 -12.28 10.46
N ARG A 18 3.84 -12.19 11.22
CA ARG A 18 4.20 -13.19 12.25
C ARG A 18 3.09 -13.42 13.27
N LEU A 19 2.48 -12.34 13.76
CA LEU A 19 1.41 -12.42 14.77
C LEU A 19 0.14 -13.08 14.23
N LYS A 20 -0.12 -12.97 12.92
CA LYS A 20 -1.35 -13.47 12.27
C LYS A 20 -1.16 -14.74 11.46
N ASP A 21 0.08 -15.21 11.30
CA ASP A 21 0.41 -16.36 10.50
C ASP A 21 0.08 -17.67 11.24
N ASN A 22 -0.81 -18.46 10.63
CA ASN A 22 -1.17 -19.80 11.09
C ASN A 22 -0.42 -20.90 10.30
N GLY A 23 0.70 -20.57 9.63
CA GLY A 23 1.58 -21.51 8.95
C GLY A 23 1.45 -21.53 7.42
N GLY A 24 0.94 -20.47 6.81
CA GLY A 24 0.70 -20.42 5.36
C GLY A 24 1.00 -19.07 4.70
N LEU A 25 1.43 -18.07 5.47
CA LEU A 25 1.75 -16.76 4.92
C LEU A 25 3.21 -16.71 4.42
N LEU A 26 3.40 -16.01 3.31
CA LEU A 26 4.72 -15.70 2.79
C LEU A 26 5.25 -14.42 3.44
N TYR A 27 6.57 -14.38 3.65
CA TYR A 27 7.24 -13.23 4.25
C TYR A 27 8.03 -12.45 3.20
N PRO A 28 8.10 -11.12 3.27
CA PRO A 28 8.93 -10.34 2.35
C PRO A 28 10.41 -10.43 2.76
N SER A 29 11.31 -10.44 1.77
CA SER A 29 12.71 -10.15 2.03
C SER A 29 12.90 -8.68 2.45
N SER A 30 14.05 -8.36 3.03
CA SER A 30 14.42 -6.98 3.40
C SER A 30 14.29 -5.99 2.24
N LYS A 31 14.78 -6.37 1.05
CA LYS A 31 14.70 -5.55 -0.16
C LYS A 31 13.24 -5.32 -0.59
N LEU A 32 12.43 -6.37 -0.61
CA LEU A 32 11.02 -6.25 -0.99
C LEU A 32 10.24 -5.40 0.02
N PHE A 33 10.47 -5.62 1.31
CA PHE A 33 9.84 -4.84 2.38
C PHE A 33 10.18 -3.35 2.26
N LYS A 34 11.47 -3.02 2.07
CA LYS A 34 11.91 -1.63 1.87
C LYS A 34 11.29 -1.01 0.61
N PHE A 35 11.29 -1.74 -0.50
CA PHE A 35 10.71 -1.27 -1.75
C PHE A 35 9.22 -0.91 -1.61
N VAL A 36 8.44 -1.77 -0.94
CA VAL A 36 7.01 -1.52 -0.68
C VAL A 36 6.81 -0.39 0.33
N ALA A 37 7.68 -0.27 1.34
CA ALA A 37 7.62 0.84 2.29
C ALA A 37 7.85 2.19 1.61
N ASP A 38 8.78 2.26 0.64
CA ASP A 38 9.05 3.48 -0.13
C ASP A 38 7.87 3.88 -1.04
N LEU A 39 7.17 2.87 -1.58
CA LEU A 39 5.91 3.09 -2.31
C LEU A 39 4.82 3.63 -1.38
N GLU A 40 4.65 3.08 -0.18
CA GLU A 40 3.66 3.58 0.79
C GLU A 40 3.98 5.00 1.24
N GLU A 41 5.27 5.31 1.45
CA GLU A 41 5.69 6.66 1.81
C GLU A 41 5.35 7.66 0.68
N SER A 42 5.64 7.28 -0.58
CA SER A 42 5.30 8.10 -1.75
C SER A 42 3.79 8.29 -1.87
N PHE A 43 3.01 7.22 -1.73
CA PHE A 43 1.55 7.27 -1.73
C PHE A 43 1.02 8.21 -0.63
N THR A 44 1.49 8.02 0.60
CA THR A 44 1.08 8.82 1.76
C THR A 44 1.46 10.28 1.62
N THR A 45 2.63 10.57 1.04
CA THR A 45 3.09 11.94 0.79
C THR A 45 2.19 12.65 -0.22
N CYS A 46 1.81 11.99 -1.32
CA CYS A 46 0.90 12.58 -2.30
C CYS A 46 -0.47 12.91 -1.69
N PHE A 47 -1.08 11.96 -0.98
CA PHE A 47 -2.43 12.13 -0.44
C PHE A 47 -2.49 12.86 0.92
N SER A 48 -1.35 13.22 1.51
CA SER A 48 -1.29 14.18 2.62
C SER A 48 -1.26 15.63 2.15
N LEU A 49 -0.79 15.87 0.92
CA LEU A 49 -0.65 17.19 0.31
C LEU A 49 -1.77 17.53 -0.68
N SER A 50 -2.38 16.50 -1.30
CA SER A 50 -3.34 16.66 -2.39
C SER A 50 -4.59 15.82 -2.18
N GLU A 51 -5.73 16.33 -2.65
CA GLU A 51 -6.98 15.57 -2.71
C GLU A 51 -6.93 14.52 -3.83
N LEU A 52 -7.80 13.52 -3.75
CA LEU A 52 -7.94 12.51 -4.80
C LEU A 52 -8.53 13.10 -6.09
N HIS A 53 -7.86 12.90 -7.22
CA HIS A 53 -8.31 13.29 -8.56
C HIS A 53 -7.94 12.23 -9.61
N SER A 54 -8.32 12.45 -10.88
CA SER A 54 -8.13 11.48 -11.97
C SER A 54 -6.67 11.10 -12.18
N GLU A 55 -5.77 12.08 -12.07
CA GLU A 55 -4.34 11.90 -12.31
C GLU A 55 -3.51 11.49 -11.08
N SER A 56 -4.12 11.29 -9.90
CA SER A 56 -3.33 11.08 -8.67
C SER A 56 -2.42 9.85 -8.72
N VAL A 57 -2.72 8.86 -9.56
CA VAL A 57 -1.83 7.71 -9.79
C VAL A 57 -0.52 8.12 -10.46
N LEU A 58 -0.57 9.06 -11.40
CA LEU A 58 0.61 9.56 -12.09
C LEU A 58 1.50 10.35 -11.13
N ASP A 59 0.92 11.18 -10.26
CA ASP A 59 1.67 11.92 -9.25
C ASP A 59 2.43 10.99 -8.29
N VAL A 60 1.75 9.92 -7.84
CA VAL A 60 2.38 8.92 -6.97
C VAL A 60 3.48 8.17 -7.72
N LEU A 61 3.27 7.83 -8.99
CA LEU A 61 4.28 7.16 -9.82
C LEU A 61 5.52 8.04 -10.01
N ASP A 62 5.35 9.33 -10.26
CA ASP A 62 6.46 10.24 -10.47
C ASP A 62 7.27 10.44 -9.18
N LEU A 63 6.58 10.57 -8.04
CA LEU A 63 7.26 10.63 -6.74
C LEU A 63 7.97 9.32 -6.40
N ALA A 64 7.32 8.18 -6.65
CA ALA A 64 7.92 6.86 -6.43
C ALA A 64 9.19 6.69 -7.24
N LYS A 65 9.17 7.02 -8.55
CA LYS A 65 10.36 6.94 -9.42
C LYS A 65 11.52 7.79 -8.92
N GLN A 66 11.26 8.97 -8.35
CA GLN A 66 12.30 9.84 -7.80
C GLN A 66 12.93 9.26 -6.53
N LYS A 67 12.15 8.54 -5.72
CA LYS A 67 12.60 7.96 -4.43
C LYS A 67 13.10 6.52 -4.53
N GLN A 68 12.74 5.78 -5.58
CA GLN A 68 13.03 4.36 -5.70
C GLN A 68 14.53 4.11 -5.98
N GLN A 69 15.26 3.71 -4.94
CA GLN A 69 16.69 3.33 -5.04
C GLN A 69 16.93 1.82 -4.92
N THR A 70 15.88 1.04 -4.59
CA THR A 70 16.02 -0.40 -4.35
C THR A 70 15.75 -1.18 -5.63
N GLU A 71 16.75 -1.93 -6.10
CA GLU A 71 16.58 -2.90 -7.18
C GLU A 71 16.05 -4.23 -6.64
N LEU A 72 15.05 -4.80 -7.35
CA LEU A 72 14.39 -6.06 -6.98
C LEU A 72 14.67 -7.15 -8.01
N GLY A 73 15.29 -8.25 -7.61
CA GLY A 73 15.52 -9.41 -8.50
C GLY A 73 16.96 -9.48 -9.00
N CYS A 74 17.17 -10.18 -10.11
CA CYS A 74 18.45 -10.23 -10.81
C CYS A 74 18.54 -9.13 -11.88
N PRO A 75 19.74 -8.75 -12.36
CA PRO A 75 19.91 -7.63 -13.28
C PRO A 75 19.03 -7.69 -14.53
N GLU A 76 18.80 -8.89 -15.07
CA GLU A 76 17.96 -9.12 -16.26
C GLU A 76 16.48 -8.80 -16.03
N HIS A 77 15.97 -9.06 -14.82
CA HIS A 77 14.55 -8.95 -14.50
C HIS A 77 14.23 -7.78 -13.56
N ALA A 78 15.25 -7.02 -13.13
CA ALA A 78 15.11 -6.05 -12.05
C ALA A 78 14.09 -4.96 -12.37
N HIS A 79 14.13 -4.44 -13.60
CA HIS A 79 13.23 -3.39 -14.03
C HIS A 79 11.79 -3.88 -14.18
N THR A 80 11.59 -5.03 -14.82
CA THR A 80 10.26 -5.61 -15.05
C THR A 80 9.57 -5.95 -13.74
N ILE A 81 10.26 -6.62 -12.82
CA ILE A 81 9.71 -7.00 -11.51
C ILE A 81 9.34 -5.76 -10.70
N ALA A 82 10.21 -4.74 -10.68
CA ALA A 82 9.92 -3.49 -9.97
C ALA A 82 8.67 -2.80 -10.55
N ALA A 83 8.54 -2.72 -11.88
CA ALA A 83 7.38 -2.12 -12.53
C ALA A 83 6.08 -2.87 -12.23
N GLU A 84 6.09 -4.20 -12.28
CA GLU A 84 4.94 -5.04 -11.96
C GLU A 84 4.48 -4.88 -10.51
N ILE A 85 5.43 -4.89 -9.56
CA ILE A 85 5.13 -4.70 -8.14
C ILE A 85 4.59 -3.30 -7.89
N THR A 86 5.18 -2.26 -8.48
CA THR A 86 4.69 -0.88 -8.36
C THR A 86 3.27 -0.75 -8.89
N ALA A 87 2.98 -1.27 -10.09
CA ALA A 87 1.64 -1.22 -10.66
C ALA A 87 0.63 -1.94 -9.77
N PHE A 88 0.92 -3.17 -9.36
CA PHE A 88 0.04 -3.95 -8.49
C PHE A 88 -0.23 -3.24 -7.16
N TYR A 89 0.84 -2.74 -6.52
CA TYR A 89 0.75 -2.07 -5.24
C TYR A 89 -0.09 -0.80 -5.31
N LEU A 90 0.21 0.10 -6.26
CA LEU A 90 -0.48 1.38 -6.37
C LEU A 90 -1.96 1.22 -6.71
N ILE A 91 -2.32 0.30 -7.61
CA ILE A 91 -3.72 0.00 -7.94
C ILE A 91 -4.45 -0.51 -6.68
N THR A 92 -3.86 -1.47 -5.98
CA THR A 92 -4.45 -2.06 -4.77
C THR A 92 -4.60 -1.03 -3.66
N ARG A 93 -3.58 -0.19 -3.46
CA ARG A 93 -3.56 0.83 -2.42
C ARG A 93 -4.56 1.94 -2.69
N LEU A 94 -4.67 2.39 -3.94
CA LEU A 94 -5.66 3.36 -4.36
C LEU A 94 -7.07 2.82 -4.19
N HIS A 95 -7.33 1.57 -4.58
CA HIS A 95 -8.63 0.94 -4.35
C HIS A 95 -9.03 0.99 -2.87
N PHE A 96 -8.14 0.59 -1.97
CA PHE A 96 -8.42 0.65 -0.54
C PHE A 96 -8.59 2.07 0.00
N PHE A 97 -7.83 3.03 -0.54
CA PHE A 97 -7.95 4.45 -0.18
C PHE A 97 -9.29 5.04 -0.63
N THR A 98 -9.68 4.87 -1.89
CA THR A 98 -10.98 5.34 -2.39
C THR A 98 -12.13 4.65 -1.64
N LYS A 99 -12.01 3.35 -1.34
CA LYS A 99 -12.99 2.62 -0.53
C LYS A 99 -13.13 3.22 0.88
N SER A 100 -12.04 3.64 1.51
CA SER A 100 -12.09 4.22 2.85
C SER A 100 -12.74 5.61 2.84
N ILE A 101 -12.43 6.45 1.84
CA ILE A 101 -13.06 7.76 1.63
C ILE A 101 -14.57 7.59 1.43
N ASN A 102 -14.98 6.70 0.54
CA ASN A 102 -16.40 6.46 0.25
C ASN A 102 -17.15 5.97 1.50
N ARG A 103 -16.55 5.04 2.27
CA ARG A 103 -17.12 4.58 3.53
C ARG A 103 -17.31 5.72 4.54
N ALA A 104 -16.34 6.64 4.64
CA ALA A 104 -16.45 7.79 5.53
C ALA A 104 -17.58 8.74 5.11
N SER A 105 -17.72 9.01 3.81
CA SER A 105 -18.82 9.82 3.26
C SER A 105 -20.19 9.17 3.51
N ASP A 106 -20.31 7.86 3.30
CA ASP A 106 -21.55 7.13 3.58
C ASP A 106 -21.92 7.16 5.05
N SER A 107 -20.96 6.93 5.96
CA SER A 107 -21.19 7.03 7.41
C SER A 107 -21.70 8.42 7.82
N LYS A 108 -21.10 9.50 7.28
CA LYS A 108 -21.58 10.87 7.51
C LYS A 108 -23.02 11.07 7.01
N ARG A 109 -23.34 10.53 5.84
CA ARG A 109 -24.69 10.59 5.25
C ARG A 109 -25.71 9.87 6.14
N GLN A 110 -25.38 8.68 6.65
CA GLN A 110 -26.27 7.93 7.54
C GLN A 110 -26.49 8.65 8.87
N ALA A 111 -25.42 9.15 9.50
CA ALA A 111 -25.54 9.93 10.74
C ALA A 111 -26.46 11.15 10.57
N SER A 112 -26.34 11.83 9.43
CA SER A 112 -27.20 12.98 9.09
C SER A 112 -28.67 12.59 8.90
N LYS A 113 -28.95 11.40 8.36
CA LYS A 113 -30.32 10.87 8.25
C LYS A 113 -30.92 10.55 9.62
N HIS A 114 -30.16 9.90 10.50
CA HIS A 114 -30.62 9.60 11.87
C HIS A 114 -30.95 10.87 12.66
N LEU A 115 -30.13 11.91 12.56
CA LEU A 115 -30.39 13.21 13.20
C LEU A 115 -31.66 13.90 12.70
N LYS A 116 -32.01 13.73 11.42
CA LYS A 116 -33.27 14.27 10.88
C LYS A 116 -34.48 13.51 11.43
N LEU A 117 -34.38 12.19 11.49
CA LEU A 117 -35.44 11.33 12.04
C LEU A 117 -35.64 11.53 13.54
N SER A 118 -34.59 11.81 14.31
CA SER A 118 -34.69 12.04 15.76
C SER A 118 -35.23 13.42 16.15
N ARG A 119 -35.40 14.32 15.19
CA ARG A 119 -35.93 15.68 15.39
C ARG A 119 -37.38 15.84 14.93
N CYS A 120 -37.96 14.79 14.36
CA CYS A 120 -39.41 14.66 14.09
C CYS A 120 -40.05 13.90 15.24
#